data_AF-A0AAW9F8H1-F1
#
_entry.id   AF-A0AAW9F8H1-F1
#
_cell.length_a   1.000
_cell.length_b   1.000
_cell.length_c   1.000
_cell.angle_alpha   90.00
_cell.angle_beta   90.00
_cell.angle_gamma   90.00
#
_symmetry.space_group_name_H-M   'P 1'
#
loop_
_entity.id
_entity.type
_entity.pdbx_description
1 polymer ?
#
loop_
_entity_poly.entity_id
_entity_poly.type
_entity_poly.pdbx_seq_one_letter_code
_entity_poly.pdbx_strand_id
1 'polypeptide(L)'
;MADLEASFKQAIGIKFRRFPVNLPTLHHNIEQVNISRHQAYQSTQVTGPRLALGSRDMPKNAINQESLREEYEDLATQLKRVGLPATISVEPKLGLTGSIGELLTLSVSTTDLYDYAGIDRVQKRTFTGEQFRSRIRPRGDTAGYRGRFGLLLLDQYSQDNIVEANKQADRPQRLDAIGARIELPIEMAFALYRRPGTADELNPA
;
A
#
# COMPACT_ATOMS: atom_id res chain seq x y z
N MET A 1 -6.89 -38.35 0.71
CA MET A 1 -6.47 -37.28 -0.21
C MET A 1 -4.96 -37.18 -0.14
N ALA A 2 -4.26 -37.20 -1.28
CA ALA A 2 -2.81 -37.05 -1.30
C ALA A 2 -2.42 -35.69 -0.68
N ASP A 3 -1.34 -35.68 0.10
CA ASP A 3 -0.84 -34.47 0.75
C ASP A 3 -0.21 -33.54 -0.31
N LEU A 4 -1.05 -32.71 -0.91
CA LEU A 4 -0.69 -31.73 -1.94
C LEU A 4 0.45 -30.81 -1.50
N GLU A 5 0.59 -30.56 -0.19
CA GLU A 5 1.70 -29.80 0.36
C GLU A 5 3.04 -30.52 0.15
N ALA A 6 3.07 -31.82 0.41
CA ALA A 6 4.25 -32.66 0.22
C ALA A 6 4.63 -32.76 -1.27
N SER A 7 3.66 -33.00 -2.15
CA SER A 7 3.90 -33.08 -3.61
C SER A 7 4.40 -31.75 -4.19
N PHE A 8 3.88 -30.62 -3.72
CA PHE A 8 4.29 -29.29 -4.19
C PHE A 8 5.68 -28.88 -3.66
N LYS A 9 6.01 -29.20 -2.40
CA LYS A 9 7.36 -29.00 -1.84
C LYS A 9 8.41 -29.80 -2.64
N GLN A 10 8.09 -31.03 -3.01
CA GLN A 10 8.97 -31.89 -3.79
C GLN A 10 9.24 -31.34 -5.19
N ALA A 11 8.26 -30.69 -5.83
CA ALA A 11 8.40 -30.10 -7.16
C ALA A 11 9.26 -28.82 -7.21
N ILE A 12 9.26 -28.00 -6.15
CA ILE A 12 9.94 -26.68 -6.14
C ILE A 12 11.36 -26.74 -5.53
N GLY A 13 11.64 -27.73 -4.68
CA GLY A 13 12.96 -27.94 -4.09
C GLY A 13 13.45 -26.78 -3.20
N ILE A 14 14.77 -26.55 -3.18
CA ILE A 14 15.48 -25.68 -2.23
C ILE A 14 15.11 -24.17 -2.34
N LYS A 15 14.40 -23.77 -3.42
CA LYS A 15 13.89 -22.39 -3.58
C LYS A 15 12.64 -22.09 -2.72
N PHE A 16 12.19 -23.06 -1.93
CA PHE A 16 11.06 -22.93 -1.05
C PHE A 16 11.34 -21.95 0.12
N ARG A 17 10.87 -20.71 -0.01
CA ARG A 17 10.86 -19.73 1.09
C ARG A 17 9.49 -19.60 1.76
N ARG A 18 8.39 -19.81 1.02
CA ARG A 18 6.99 -19.85 1.51
C ARG A 18 6.12 -20.71 0.57
N PHE A 19 5.23 -21.52 1.14
CA PHE A 19 4.18 -22.21 0.40
C PHE A 19 3.22 -21.17 -0.23
N PRO A 20 2.72 -21.33 -1.47
CA PRO A 20 1.70 -20.43 -1.98
C PRO A 20 0.50 -20.48 -1.04
N VAL A 21 0.12 -19.34 -0.48
CA VAL A 21 -0.83 -19.23 0.64
C VAL A 21 -2.25 -19.70 0.26
N ASN A 22 -2.50 -20.00 -1.02
CA ASN A 22 -3.82 -20.12 -1.62
C ASN A 22 -3.99 -21.44 -2.39
N LEU A 23 -3.78 -22.59 -1.73
CA LEU A 23 -4.35 -23.83 -2.27
C LEU A 23 -5.89 -23.73 -2.22
N PRO A 24 -6.60 -24.19 -3.26
CA PRO A 24 -8.04 -24.28 -3.22
C PRO A 24 -8.47 -25.15 -2.04
N THR A 25 -9.35 -24.64 -1.19
CA THR A 25 -9.92 -25.41 -0.09
C THR A 25 -11.34 -25.79 -0.49
N LEU A 26 -11.67 -27.08 -0.37
CA LEU A 26 -13.04 -27.57 -0.55
C LEU A 26 -13.82 -27.30 0.74
N HIS A 27 -14.91 -26.56 0.60
CA HIS A 27 -15.83 -26.23 1.68
C HIS A 27 -17.14 -26.98 1.49
N HIS A 28 -17.64 -27.55 2.58
CA HIS A 28 -18.84 -28.37 2.58
C HIS A 28 -19.99 -27.70 3.32
N ASN A 29 -21.22 -27.95 2.87
CA ASN A 29 -22.45 -27.46 3.50
C ASN A 29 -22.46 -25.94 3.71
N ILE A 30 -22.05 -25.16 2.72
CA ILE A 30 -22.01 -23.70 2.84
C ILE A 30 -23.39 -23.10 2.56
N GLU A 31 -23.83 -22.21 3.44
CA GLU A 31 -25.09 -21.47 3.29
C GLU A 31 -24.86 -20.08 2.70
N GLN A 32 -23.72 -19.47 3.00
CA GLN A 32 -23.42 -18.10 2.57
C GLN A 32 -21.92 -17.80 2.53
N VAL A 33 -21.50 -17.03 1.53
CA VAL A 33 -20.15 -16.45 1.43
C VAL A 33 -20.27 -14.92 1.41
N ASN A 34 -19.75 -14.28 2.45
CA ASN A 34 -19.72 -12.82 2.55
C ASN A 34 -18.37 -12.28 2.11
N ILE A 35 -18.36 -11.44 1.08
CA ILE A 35 -17.14 -10.81 0.55
C ILE A 35 -17.06 -9.38 1.04
N SER A 36 -15.98 -9.03 1.73
CA SER A 36 -15.68 -7.66 2.15
C SER A 36 -14.50 -7.09 1.36
N ARG A 37 -14.65 -5.84 0.92
CA ARG A 37 -13.65 -5.09 0.16
C ARG A 37 -13.07 -3.97 1.02
N HIS A 38 -11.75 -3.90 1.10
CA HIS A 38 -11.04 -2.86 1.84
C HIS A 38 -9.93 -2.27 0.99
N GLN A 39 -9.75 -0.96 1.05
CA GLN A 39 -8.55 -0.34 0.49
C GLN A 39 -7.31 -0.84 1.25
N ALA A 40 -6.30 -1.26 0.50
CA ALA A 40 -5.02 -1.75 0.98
C ALA A 40 -3.96 -0.66 0.80
N TYR A 41 -3.10 -0.55 1.80
CA TYR A 41 -2.01 0.41 1.82
C TYR A 41 -0.74 -0.25 2.32
N GLN A 42 0.38 0.16 1.74
CA GLN A 42 1.69 -0.07 2.29
C GLN A 42 2.05 1.13 3.17
N SER A 43 2.45 0.87 4.41
CA SER A 43 2.96 1.88 5.33
C SER A 43 4.42 1.61 5.58
N THR A 44 5.26 2.62 5.38
CA THR A 44 6.71 2.56 5.60
C THR A 44 7.15 3.81 6.33
N GLN A 45 8.01 3.67 7.32
CA GLN A 45 8.67 4.82 7.93
C GLN A 45 9.54 5.51 6.88
N VAL A 46 9.50 6.84 6.84
CA VAL A 46 10.44 7.63 6.04
C VAL A 46 11.82 7.48 6.68
N THR A 47 12.81 7.06 5.91
CA THR A 47 14.18 6.83 6.37
C THR A 47 15.16 7.19 5.25
N GLY A 48 16.42 7.43 5.60
CA GLY A 48 17.45 7.82 4.63
C GLY A 48 17.57 9.34 4.47
N PRO A 49 18.45 9.82 3.59
CA PRO A 49 18.80 11.23 3.52
C PRO A 49 17.73 12.09 2.83
N ARG A 50 16.98 11.52 1.89
CA ARG A 50 15.95 12.24 1.12
C ARG A 50 14.72 11.38 0.92
N LEU A 51 13.57 12.05 0.84
CA LEU A 51 12.31 11.46 0.42
C LEU A 51 11.95 11.95 -0.99
N ALA A 52 11.75 11.03 -1.93
CA ALA A 52 11.15 11.34 -3.23
C ALA A 52 9.64 11.59 -3.06
N LEU A 53 9.19 12.78 -3.46
CA LEU A 53 7.80 13.22 -3.43
C LEU A 53 7.03 12.82 -4.69
N GLY A 54 7.72 12.82 -5.83
CA GLY A 54 7.16 12.41 -7.11
C GLY A 54 8.24 12.23 -8.17
N SER A 55 7.98 11.35 -9.13
CA SER A 55 8.89 11.07 -10.24
C SER A 55 8.10 10.84 -11.52
N ARG A 56 8.62 11.33 -12.66
CA ARG A 56 8.03 11.14 -13.98
C ARG A 56 9.11 10.82 -15.01
N ASP A 57 8.76 9.96 -15.97
CA ASP A 57 9.64 9.63 -17.07
C ASP A 57 9.86 10.86 -17.95
N MET A 58 11.13 11.14 -18.26
CA MET A 58 11.50 12.28 -19.09
C MET A 58 10.97 12.06 -20.52
N PRO A 59 10.19 13.00 -21.08
CA PRO A 59 9.73 12.91 -22.46
C PRO A 59 10.93 12.91 -23.42
N LYS A 60 10.78 12.30 -24.60
CA LYS A 60 11.83 12.36 -25.65
C LYS A 60 11.83 13.68 -26.43
N ASN A 61 10.72 14.43 -26.40
CA ASN A 61 10.57 15.70 -27.11
C ASN A 61 11.02 16.85 -26.21
N ALA A 62 11.93 17.70 -26.70
CA ALA A 62 12.49 18.85 -25.99
C ALA A 62 11.41 19.80 -25.41
N ILE A 63 10.37 20.12 -26.19
CA ILE A 63 9.28 20.99 -25.72
C ILE A 63 8.60 20.40 -24.48
N ASN A 64 8.33 19.09 -24.51
CA ASN A 64 7.69 18.42 -23.38
C ASN A 64 8.64 18.27 -22.18
N GLN A 65 9.95 18.19 -22.42
CA GLN A 65 10.95 18.17 -21.34
C GLN A 65 10.99 19.52 -20.62
N GLU A 66 10.98 20.63 -21.35
CA GLU A 66 10.94 21.98 -20.79
C GLU A 66 9.66 22.18 -19.97
N SER A 67 8.49 21.87 -20.51
CA SER A 67 7.23 21.99 -19.77
C SER A 67 7.20 21.12 -18.49
N LEU A 68 7.77 19.92 -18.52
CA LEU A 68 7.85 19.07 -17.33
C LEU A 68 8.82 19.64 -16.27
N ARG A 69 9.92 20.26 -16.70
CA ARG A 69 10.86 20.92 -15.79
C ARG A 69 10.22 22.14 -15.13
N GLU A 70 9.53 22.98 -15.90
CA GLU A 70 8.77 24.11 -15.38
C GLU A 70 7.73 23.67 -14.33
N GLU A 71 6.98 22.60 -14.60
CA GLU A 71 6.04 22.01 -13.63
C GLU A 71 6.76 21.63 -12.31
N TYR A 72 7.91 20.98 -12.39
CA TYR A 72 8.67 20.58 -11.20
C TYR A 72 9.31 21.77 -10.46
N GLU A 73 9.73 22.81 -11.18
CA GLU A 73 10.24 24.06 -10.60
C GLU A 73 9.14 24.83 -9.86
N ASP A 74 7.92 24.85 -10.39
CA ASP A 74 6.75 25.41 -9.73
C ASP A 74 6.42 24.65 -8.44
N LEU A 75 6.42 23.32 -8.47
CA LEU A 75 6.23 22.50 -7.27
C LEU A 75 7.34 22.75 -6.24
N ALA A 76 8.61 22.82 -6.67
CA ALA A 76 9.73 23.14 -5.78
C ALA A 76 9.57 24.54 -5.15
N THR A 77 9.06 25.51 -5.91
CA THR A 77 8.78 26.86 -5.41
C THR A 77 7.65 26.87 -4.37
N GLN A 78 6.58 26.11 -4.59
CA GLN A 78 5.50 25.95 -3.62
C GLN A 78 6.00 25.35 -2.31
N LEU A 79 6.83 24.31 -2.37
CA LEU A 79 7.43 23.69 -1.18
C LEU A 79 8.39 24.64 -0.45
N LYS A 80 9.21 25.39 -1.19
CA LYS A 80 10.12 26.38 -0.60
C LYS A 80 9.38 27.47 0.17
N ARG A 81 8.19 27.90 -0.28
CA ARG A 81 7.36 28.90 0.41
C ARG A 81 6.88 28.45 1.79
N VAL A 82 6.72 27.14 2.00
CA VAL A 82 6.34 26.57 3.30
C VAL A 82 7.55 26.12 4.14
N GLY A 83 8.76 26.51 3.74
CA GLY A 83 10.00 26.18 4.46
C GLY A 83 10.55 24.78 4.16
N LEU A 84 10.07 24.11 3.10
CA LEU A 84 10.52 22.77 2.72
C LEU A 84 11.26 22.81 1.37
N PRO A 85 12.57 23.09 1.34
CA PRO A 85 13.30 23.18 0.08
C PRO A 85 13.38 21.82 -0.61
N ALA A 86 12.96 21.79 -1.88
CA ALA A 86 13.02 20.58 -2.71
C ALA A 86 14.21 20.63 -3.68
N THR A 87 14.66 19.45 -4.10
CA THR A 87 15.71 19.24 -5.09
C THR A 87 15.16 18.41 -6.23
N ILE A 88 15.38 18.92 -7.44
CA ILE A 88 15.04 18.25 -8.69
C ILE A 88 16.29 17.51 -9.15
N SER A 89 16.18 16.20 -9.34
CA SER A 89 17.25 15.35 -9.88
C SER A 89 16.79 14.65 -11.15
N VAL A 90 17.74 14.41 -12.05
CA VAL A 90 17.54 13.53 -13.21
C VAL A 90 18.35 12.27 -12.97
N GLU A 91 17.67 11.13 -12.94
CA GLU A 91 18.28 9.83 -12.67
C GLU A 91 18.12 8.90 -13.88
N PRO A 92 19.14 8.11 -14.23
CA PRO A 92 19.01 7.12 -15.29
C PRO A 92 18.06 6.01 -14.86
N LYS A 93 17.14 5.64 -15.74
CA LYS A 93 16.17 4.56 -15.54
C LYS A 93 16.38 3.49 -16.60
N LEU A 94 16.53 2.24 -16.18
CA LEU A 94 16.54 1.11 -17.10
C LEU A 94 15.11 0.74 -17.47
N GLY A 95 14.79 0.84 -18.77
CA GLY A 95 13.54 0.39 -19.34
C GLY A 95 13.43 -1.12 -19.41
N LEU A 96 12.20 -1.63 -19.51
CA LEU A 96 11.91 -3.07 -19.57
C LEU A 96 12.58 -3.79 -20.75
N THR A 97 12.86 -3.06 -21.84
CA THR A 97 13.51 -3.56 -23.06
C THR A 97 15.03 -3.33 -23.05
N GLY A 98 15.62 -2.95 -21.92
CA GLY A 98 17.05 -2.63 -21.81
C GLY A 98 17.44 -1.25 -22.34
N SER A 99 16.48 -0.41 -22.74
CA SER A 99 16.75 0.99 -23.09
C SER A 99 17.08 1.81 -21.85
N ILE A 100 17.98 2.77 -21.98
CA ILE A 100 18.26 3.75 -20.92
C ILE A 100 17.35 4.95 -21.18
N GLY A 101 16.51 5.27 -20.20
CA GLY A 101 15.74 6.51 -20.13
C GLY A 101 16.19 7.38 -18.97
N GLU A 102 15.56 8.54 -18.83
CA GLU A 102 15.79 9.47 -17.73
C GLU A 102 14.50 9.63 -16.92
N LEU A 103 14.65 9.75 -15.60
CA LEU A 103 13.56 9.97 -14.66
C LEU A 103 13.81 11.30 -13.95
N LEU A 104 12.84 12.22 -14.05
CA LEU A 104 12.86 13.46 -13.30
C LEU A 104 12.21 13.23 -11.93
N THR A 105 12.92 13.51 -10.85
CA THR A 105 12.48 13.27 -9.47
C THR A 105 12.53 14.56 -8.66
N LEU A 106 11.45 14.82 -7.91
CA LEU A 106 11.38 15.88 -6.91
C LEU A 106 11.56 15.25 -5.53
N SER A 107 12.55 15.72 -4.76
CA SER A 107 12.88 15.17 -3.45
C SER A 107 13.12 16.25 -2.40
N VAL A 108 12.86 15.94 -1.13
CA VAL A 108 13.16 16.80 0.01
C VAL A 108 14.12 16.11 0.96
N SER A 109 14.91 16.87 1.71
CA SER A 109 15.70 16.32 2.80
C SER A 109 14.78 15.70 3.85
N THR A 110 15.15 14.54 4.37
CA THR A 110 14.40 13.93 5.48
C THR A 110 14.46 14.81 6.72
N THR A 111 15.57 15.52 6.95
CA THR A 111 15.71 16.46 8.07
C THR A 111 14.72 17.61 7.95
N ASP A 112 14.67 18.28 6.80
CA ASP A 112 13.74 19.40 6.56
C ASP A 112 12.28 18.93 6.68
N LEU A 113 11.98 17.70 6.26
CA LEU A 113 10.66 17.11 6.42
C LEU A 113 10.31 16.88 7.90
N TYR A 114 11.26 16.43 8.71
CA TYR A 114 11.04 16.24 10.14
C TYR A 114 10.86 17.56 10.87
N ASP A 115 11.65 18.57 10.52
CA ASP A 115 11.52 19.92 11.06
C ASP A 115 10.15 20.53 10.69
N TYR A 116 9.75 20.41 9.43
CA TYR A 116 8.42 20.81 8.96
C TYR A 116 7.29 20.06 9.67
N ALA A 117 7.47 18.76 9.89
CA ALA A 117 6.50 17.93 10.57
C ALA A 117 6.49 18.10 12.10
N GLY A 118 7.53 18.71 12.69
CA GLY A 118 7.77 18.77 14.13
C GLY A 118 7.97 17.39 14.77
N ILE A 119 8.37 16.37 14.00
CA ILE A 119 8.56 15.00 14.48
C ILE A 119 9.57 14.24 13.61
N ASP A 120 10.40 13.40 14.23
CA ASP A 120 11.41 12.56 13.57
C ASP A 120 10.87 11.20 13.05
N ARG A 121 9.57 10.97 13.20
CA ARG A 121 8.87 9.72 12.88
C ARG A 121 7.70 9.97 11.94
N VAL A 122 8.04 10.18 10.67
CA VAL A 122 7.06 10.30 9.59
C VAL A 122 6.77 8.94 8.96
N GLN A 123 5.49 8.63 8.76
CA GLN A 123 5.04 7.45 8.06
C GLN A 123 4.55 7.82 6.65
N LYS A 124 5.13 7.19 5.64
CA LYS A 124 4.65 7.22 4.25
C LYS A 124 3.64 6.11 4.05
N ARG A 125 2.48 6.47 3.53
CA ARG A 125 1.39 5.54 3.23
C ARG A 125 1.00 5.60 1.76
N THR A 126 1.28 4.53 1.04
CA THR A 126 1.00 4.40 -0.39
C THR A 126 -0.17 3.46 -0.59
N PHE A 127 -1.13 3.83 -1.43
CA PHE A 127 -2.21 2.94 -1.84
C PHE A 127 -1.65 1.80 -2.71
N THR A 128 -2.02 0.56 -2.39
CA THR A 128 -1.52 -0.64 -3.10
C THR A 128 -2.64 -1.45 -3.76
N GLY A 129 -3.85 -0.90 -3.85
CA GLY A 129 -5.01 -1.61 -4.39
C GLY A 129 -5.98 -2.04 -3.32
N GLU A 130 -6.69 -3.14 -3.56
CA GLU A 130 -7.80 -3.57 -2.73
C GLU A 130 -7.56 -4.95 -2.14
N GLN A 131 -7.84 -5.07 -0.86
CA GLN A 131 -7.82 -6.32 -0.13
C GLN A 131 -9.24 -6.83 0.02
N PHE A 132 -9.46 -8.05 -0.48
CA PHE A 132 -10.71 -8.78 -0.28
C PHE A 132 -10.58 -9.75 0.89
N ARG A 133 -11.65 -9.92 1.67
CA ARG A 133 -11.73 -10.91 2.75
C ARG A 133 -13.07 -11.61 2.71
N SER A 134 -13.05 -12.93 2.81
CA SER A 134 -14.26 -13.75 2.77
C SER A 134 -14.57 -14.28 4.16
N ARG A 135 -15.86 -14.24 4.50
CA ARG A 135 -16.41 -14.93 5.66
C ARG A 135 -17.39 -15.99 5.16
N ILE A 136 -17.05 -17.24 5.40
CA ILE A 136 -17.80 -18.41 4.93
C ILE A 136 -18.66 -18.90 6.08
N ARG A 137 -19.97 -19.08 5.86
CA ARG A 137 -20.93 -19.53 6.87
C ARG A 137 -21.48 -20.91 6.47
N PRO A 138 -21.18 -21.96 7.25
CA PRO A 138 -21.82 -23.26 7.09
C PRO A 138 -23.32 -23.20 7.44
N ARG A 139 -24.09 -24.13 6.88
CA ARG A 139 -25.51 -24.30 7.18
C ARG A 139 -25.70 -24.69 8.64
N GLY A 140 -26.58 -23.96 9.33
CA GLY A 140 -26.87 -24.18 10.75
C GLY A 140 -25.96 -23.41 11.71
N ASP A 141 -24.88 -22.81 11.21
CA ASP A 141 -24.00 -21.97 12.01
C ASP A 141 -24.42 -20.51 11.96
N THR A 142 -24.43 -19.86 13.12
CA THR A 142 -24.67 -18.42 13.24
C THR A 142 -23.42 -17.59 12.96
N ALA A 143 -22.23 -18.13 13.23
CA ALA A 143 -20.96 -17.45 13.01
C ALA A 143 -20.18 -18.05 11.83
N GLY A 144 -19.92 -17.25 10.79
CA GLY A 144 -19.00 -17.67 9.73
C GLY A 144 -17.54 -17.59 10.18
N TYR A 145 -16.64 -18.31 9.51
CA TYR A 145 -15.19 -18.24 9.72
C TYR A 145 -14.49 -17.53 8.56
N ARG A 146 -13.24 -17.11 8.78
CA ARG A 146 -12.46 -16.41 7.76
C ARG A 146 -11.87 -17.41 6.77
N GLY A 147 -12.29 -17.31 5.52
CA GLY A 147 -11.67 -18.03 4.40
C GLY A 147 -10.41 -17.32 3.93
N ARG A 148 -9.44 -18.07 3.39
CA ARG A 148 -8.31 -17.48 2.65
C ARG A 148 -8.78 -17.16 1.23
N PHE A 149 -8.44 -15.97 0.75
CA PHE A 149 -8.81 -15.53 -0.60
C PHE A 149 -7.92 -16.21 -1.64
N GLY A 150 -8.55 -16.76 -2.68
CA GLY A 150 -7.93 -17.58 -3.72
C GLY A 150 -9.03 -18.24 -4.56
N LEU A 151 -8.97 -19.56 -4.74
CA LEU A 151 -10.04 -20.36 -5.31
C LEU A 151 -10.86 -21.03 -4.19
N LEU A 152 -12.15 -20.71 -4.08
CA LEU A 152 -13.07 -21.39 -3.18
C LEU A 152 -13.81 -22.47 -3.96
N LEU A 153 -13.73 -23.72 -3.49
CA LEU A 153 -14.50 -24.82 -4.06
C LEU A 153 -15.65 -25.11 -3.11
N LEU A 154 -16.88 -25.04 -3.61
CA LEU A 154 -18.09 -25.38 -2.87
C LEU A 154 -18.60 -26.74 -3.36
N ASP A 155 -19.14 -27.55 -2.45
CA ASP A 155 -19.82 -28.77 -2.85
C ASP A 155 -21.18 -28.48 -3.51
N GLN A 156 -21.71 -29.48 -4.22
CA GLN A 156 -22.99 -29.41 -4.91
C GLN A 156 -24.22 -29.25 -4.00
N TYR A 157 -24.02 -29.31 -2.67
CA TYR A 157 -25.09 -29.20 -1.67
C TYR A 157 -25.10 -27.83 -0.96
N SER A 158 -24.13 -26.99 -1.29
CA SER A 158 -24.03 -25.62 -0.79
C SER A 158 -25.03 -24.72 -1.51
N GLN A 159 -25.61 -23.76 -0.79
CA GLN A 159 -26.43 -22.70 -1.38
C GLN A 159 -25.52 -21.52 -1.71
N ASP A 160 -25.50 -21.10 -2.98
CA ASP A 160 -24.56 -20.11 -3.52
C ASP A 160 -24.95 -18.66 -3.21
N ASN A 161 -25.30 -18.36 -1.95
CA ASN A 161 -25.53 -16.97 -1.54
C ASN A 161 -24.18 -16.27 -1.34
N ILE A 162 -23.60 -15.79 -2.44
CA ILE A 162 -22.45 -14.89 -2.45
C ILE A 162 -22.98 -13.46 -2.30
N VAL A 163 -22.66 -12.82 -1.18
CA VAL A 163 -23.17 -11.48 -0.86
C VAL A 163 -22.00 -10.55 -0.58
N GLU A 164 -22.08 -9.32 -1.08
CA GLU A 164 -21.16 -8.27 -0.66
C GLU A 164 -21.50 -7.89 0.79
N ALA A 165 -20.52 -8.05 1.68
CA ALA A 165 -20.68 -7.69 3.07
C ALA A 165 -20.84 -6.18 3.20
N ASN A 166 -21.74 -5.74 4.06
CA ASN A 166 -21.86 -4.33 4.42
C ASN A 166 -20.50 -3.75 4.79
N LYS A 167 -20.24 -2.52 4.33
CA LYS A 167 -18.99 -1.81 4.61
C LYS A 167 -18.77 -1.79 6.12
N GLN A 168 -17.73 -2.50 6.60
CA GLN A 168 -17.36 -2.44 8.00
C GLN A 168 -16.94 -1.01 8.35
N ALA A 169 -17.35 -0.55 9.53
CA ALA A 169 -16.89 0.71 10.07
C ALA A 169 -15.35 0.76 10.07
N ASP A 170 -14.79 1.92 9.76
CA ASP A 170 -13.36 2.10 9.74
C ASP A 170 -12.76 1.76 11.10
N ARG A 171 -11.69 0.97 11.09
CA ARG A 171 -11.03 0.56 12.34
C ARG A 171 -10.51 1.82 13.03
N PRO A 172 -10.78 2.01 14.33
CA PRO A 172 -10.35 3.21 15.05
C PRO A 172 -8.83 3.40 15.02
N GLN A 173 -8.06 2.31 14.86
CA GLN A 173 -6.60 2.30 14.78
C GLN A 173 -6.01 2.54 13.37
N ARG A 174 -6.81 2.92 12.37
CA ARG A 174 -6.28 3.28 11.05
C ARG A 174 -5.39 4.52 11.19
N LEU A 175 -4.27 4.54 10.46
CA LEU A 175 -3.38 5.71 10.45
C LEU A 175 -4.08 6.97 9.93
N ASP A 176 -5.11 6.82 9.07
CA ASP A 176 -5.94 7.94 8.61
C ASP A 176 -6.90 8.46 9.70
N ALA A 177 -7.18 7.64 10.72
CA ALA A 177 -8.08 7.96 11.82
C ALA A 177 -7.34 8.47 13.07
N ILE A 178 -6.10 8.02 13.30
CA ILE A 178 -5.29 8.43 14.47
C ILE A 178 -4.09 9.31 14.10
N GLY A 179 -3.51 9.14 12.91
CA GLY A 179 -2.35 9.91 12.48
C GLY A 179 -2.74 11.32 12.08
N ALA A 180 -2.03 12.33 12.59
CA ALA A 180 -2.15 13.68 12.06
C ALA A 180 -1.48 13.72 10.69
N ARG A 181 -2.29 13.88 9.63
CA ARG A 181 -1.81 13.99 8.26
C ARG A 181 -0.90 15.22 8.13
N ILE A 182 0.24 15.03 7.49
CA ILE A 182 1.15 16.12 7.14
C ILE A 182 0.72 16.60 5.76
N GLU A 183 0.08 17.76 5.71
CA GLU A 183 -0.31 18.37 4.44
C GLU A 183 0.89 19.07 3.81
N LEU A 184 1.13 18.77 2.53
CA LEU A 184 2.08 19.48 1.70
C LEU A 184 1.31 20.28 0.64
N PRO A 185 1.84 21.42 0.17
CA PRO A 185 1.17 22.26 -0.83
C PRO A 185 1.12 21.64 -2.24
N ILE A 186 1.48 20.36 -2.39
CA ILE A 186 1.51 19.66 -3.68
C ILE A 186 0.73 18.35 -3.60
N GLU A 187 0.22 17.90 -4.74
CA GLU A 187 -0.39 16.58 -4.84
C GLU A 187 0.68 15.48 -4.86
N MET A 188 0.42 14.38 -4.16
CA MET A 188 1.32 13.24 -4.06
C MET A 188 0.55 11.93 -4.25
N ALA A 189 1.23 10.93 -4.80
CA ALA A 189 0.69 9.56 -4.94
C ALA A 189 0.62 8.78 -3.61
N PHE A 190 1.05 9.40 -2.51
CA PHE A 190 1.06 8.83 -1.18
C PHE A 190 0.73 9.91 -0.16
N ALA A 191 0.32 9.50 1.03
CA ALA A 191 0.07 10.40 2.15
C ALA A 191 1.17 10.27 3.20
N LEU A 192 1.42 11.36 3.93
CA LEU A 192 2.37 11.42 5.03
C LEU A 192 1.62 11.64 6.34
N TYR A 193 2.04 10.94 7.39
CA TYR A 193 1.41 11.01 8.69
C TYR A 193 2.45 11.16 9.78
N ARG A 194 2.15 12.00 10.76
CA ARG A 194 2.78 11.97 12.08
C ARG A 194 2.26 10.73 12.77
N ARG A 195 3.13 9.79 13.10
CA ARG A 195 2.73 8.69 13.98
C ARG A 195 2.58 9.30 15.39
N PRO A 196 1.43 9.12 16.07
CA PRO A 196 1.38 9.48 17.48
C PRO A 196 2.48 8.70 18.21
N GLY A 197 3.13 9.37 19.15
CA GLY A 197 4.02 8.72 20.11
C GLY A 197 3.39 7.48 20.72
N THR A 198 4.22 6.58 21.23
CA THR A 198 3.73 5.51 22.12
C THR A 198 2.90 6.14 23.24
N ALA A 199 1.92 5.41 23.81
CA ALA A 199 0.98 5.95 24.80
C ALA A 199 1.64 6.73 25.97
N ASP A 200 2.91 6.44 26.26
CA ASP A 200 3.74 7.15 27.25
C ASP A 200 4.09 8.60 26.88
N GLU A 201 4.03 8.99 25.60
CA GLU A 201 4.31 10.37 25.14
C GLU A 201 3.04 11.26 25.12
N LEU A 202 1.85 10.66 25.22
CA LEU A 202 0.56 11.36 25.18
C LEU A 202 -0.02 11.67 26.58
N ASN A 203 0.58 11.11 27.64
CA ASN A 203 0.31 11.44 29.04
C ASN A 203 1.65 11.67 29.75
N PRO A 204 2.22 12.89 29.73
CA PRO A 204 3.26 13.22 30.68
C PRO A 204 2.64 13.16 32.09
N ALA A 205 3.21 12.30 32.94
CA ALA A 205 2.89 12.26 34.36
C ALA A 205 3.17 13.62 35.02
#